data_AF-A0AAW8BHF1-F1
#
_entry.id   AF-A0AAW8BHF1-F1
#
_cell.length_a   1.000
_cell.length_b   1.000
_cell.length_c   1.000
_cell.angle_alpha   90.00
_cell.angle_beta   90.00
_cell.angle_gamma   90.00
#
_symmetry.space_group_name_H-M   'P 1'
#
loop_
_entity.id
_entity.type
_entity.pdbx_description
1 polymer ?
#
loop_
_entity_poly.entity_id
_entity_poly.type
_entity_poly.pdbx_seq_one_letter_code
_entity_poly.pdbx_strand_id
1 'polypeptide(L)'
;MVDRINTQSYFDGATALFDVAQALQRAQATLAEDLAGTEGMAGKDERGKEFGEAYDEQASRIEMFGRDLAAAVQNYGRVLRQAGINHADAEADSNINGGAPMPPPADPGELLASCVNIPRASGGSSDGLMENIGLLEEIGIPVPDGDTEKLKKAENAWARLGSGQSMNFADKVNAISSKFDELNGDEVDIIVEDLEELGSLVQDYTSLANSLRDACANHFEYLTELRNELDDILQSLAIDLAVTAAIGILSSFVSFGAGAAVAGGKAAATIARYAMKIRDVIQAVKRLKAFKKISEFFAGSRASSQNEKLIRFLQMQLKSARTQGMKNNLKGRIGELKAGIDPNVPKTEIVINGRTRIPDRIDPISRELTEVKNVNSVGKTKQIEDMLAYASQRGYTMTLVVDTRTAISGPLQQLVNSGQLRLIRMALN
;
A
#
# COMPACT_ATOMS: atom_id res chain seq x y z
N MET A 1 -20.48 -23.55 35.37
CA MET A 1 -20.92 -24.01 34.04
C MET A 1 -20.04 -25.21 33.71
N VAL A 2 -20.54 -26.27 33.06
CA VAL A 2 -19.65 -27.39 32.65
C VAL A 2 -18.91 -26.93 31.40
N ASP A 3 -17.58 -26.97 31.42
CA ASP A 3 -16.77 -26.64 30.25
C ASP A 3 -17.16 -27.54 29.08
N ARG A 4 -17.46 -26.91 27.95
CA ARG A 4 -17.86 -27.58 26.71
C ARG A 4 -16.73 -27.36 25.73
N ILE A 5 -15.68 -28.16 25.88
CA ILE A 5 -14.49 -28.15 25.03
C ILE A 5 -14.64 -29.23 23.97
N ASN A 6 -14.28 -28.93 22.72
CA ASN A 6 -14.29 -29.90 21.63
C ASN A 6 -13.03 -29.75 20.79
N THR A 7 -12.08 -30.69 20.94
CA THR A 7 -10.82 -30.78 20.21
C THR A 7 -10.99 -30.65 18.69
N GLN A 8 -12.05 -31.22 18.12
CA GLN A 8 -12.31 -31.14 16.68
C GLN A 8 -12.54 -29.68 16.24
N SER A 9 -13.17 -28.86 17.08
CA SER A 9 -13.43 -27.44 16.75
C SER A 9 -12.14 -26.63 16.64
N TYR A 10 -11.14 -26.94 17.49
CA TYR A 10 -9.80 -26.35 17.40
C TYR A 10 -9.06 -26.74 16.12
N PHE A 11 -9.11 -28.02 15.74
CA PHE A 11 -8.49 -28.49 14.51
C PHE A 11 -9.20 -28.01 13.23
N ASP A 12 -10.53 -27.93 13.25
CA ASP A 12 -11.31 -27.36 12.16
C ASP A 12 -10.99 -25.87 12.01
N GLY A 13 -10.96 -25.11 13.11
CA GLY A 13 -10.59 -23.69 13.13
C GLY A 13 -9.18 -23.46 12.61
N ALA A 14 -8.21 -24.27 13.03
CA ALA A 14 -6.84 -24.21 12.52
C ALA A 14 -6.77 -24.42 11.01
N THR A 15 -7.44 -25.46 10.50
CA THR A 15 -7.48 -25.77 9.07
C THR A 15 -8.10 -24.63 8.27
N ALA A 16 -9.23 -24.09 8.75
CA ALA A 16 -9.91 -22.99 8.09
C ALA A 16 -9.04 -21.71 8.04
N LEU A 17 -8.30 -21.38 9.11
CA LEU A 17 -7.35 -20.25 9.09
C LEU A 17 -6.17 -20.50 8.15
N PHE A 18 -5.65 -21.73 8.05
CA PHE A 18 -4.62 -22.07 7.06
C PHE A 18 -5.12 -21.87 5.62
N ASP A 19 -6.38 -22.21 5.35
CA ASP A 19 -7.00 -21.98 4.04
C ASP A 19 -7.21 -20.50 3.75
N VAL A 20 -7.62 -19.71 4.75
CA VAL A 20 -7.76 -18.25 4.62
C VAL A 20 -6.40 -17.62 4.32
N ALA A 21 -5.34 -18.00 5.04
CA ALA A 21 -4.00 -17.47 4.82
C ALA A 21 -3.46 -17.78 3.42
N GLN A 22 -3.62 -19.02 2.94
CA GLN A 22 -3.25 -19.39 1.57
C GLN A 22 -4.05 -18.63 0.51
N ALA A 23 -5.34 -18.41 0.77
CA ALA A 23 -6.19 -17.71 -0.17
C ALA A 23 -5.89 -16.20 -0.23
N LEU A 24 -5.53 -15.58 0.91
CA LEU A 24 -4.98 -14.22 0.94
C LEU A 24 -3.71 -14.12 0.09
N GLN A 25 -2.78 -15.05 0.26
CA GLN A 25 -1.54 -15.09 -0.52
C GLN A 25 -1.80 -15.25 -2.03
N ARG A 26 -2.73 -16.14 -2.42
CA ARG A 26 -3.15 -16.29 -3.83
C ARG A 26 -3.77 -15.01 -4.38
N ALA A 27 -4.62 -14.34 -3.59
CA ALA A 27 -5.22 -13.07 -3.99
C ALA A 27 -4.17 -11.98 -4.25
N GLN A 28 -3.10 -11.92 -3.46
CA GLN A 28 -1.98 -11.01 -3.71
C GLN A 28 -1.22 -11.34 -5.00
N ALA A 29 -0.97 -12.63 -5.27
CA ALA A 29 -0.33 -13.04 -6.51
C ALA A 29 -1.20 -12.70 -7.74
N THR A 30 -2.51 -12.98 -7.69
CA THR A 30 -3.45 -12.62 -8.76
C THR A 30 -3.55 -11.11 -8.95
N LEU A 31 -3.55 -10.33 -7.86
CA LEU A 31 -3.51 -8.86 -7.97
C LEU A 31 -2.29 -8.37 -8.75
N ALA A 32 -1.11 -8.97 -8.50
CA ALA A 32 0.11 -8.65 -9.23
C ALA A 32 -0.06 -8.83 -10.75
N GLU A 33 -0.59 -9.98 -11.14
CA GLU A 33 -0.83 -10.37 -12.52
C GLU A 33 -1.87 -9.46 -13.18
N ASP A 34 -2.94 -9.15 -12.44
CA ASP A 34 -4.01 -8.28 -12.90
C ASP A 34 -3.56 -6.82 -13.12
N LEU A 35 -2.64 -6.34 -12.29
CA LEU A 35 -2.08 -5.00 -12.40
C LEU A 35 -0.94 -4.89 -13.41
N ALA A 36 -0.34 -5.99 -13.86
CA ALA A 36 0.76 -5.96 -14.83
C ALA A 36 0.38 -5.16 -16.08
N GLY A 37 1.25 -4.25 -16.55
CA GLY A 37 0.94 -3.39 -17.71
C GLY A 37 0.19 -2.10 -17.36
N THR A 38 -0.09 -1.82 -16.08
CA THR A 38 -0.68 -0.55 -15.63
C THR A 38 0.37 0.52 -15.30
N GLU A 39 1.66 0.25 -15.57
CA GLU A 39 2.74 1.20 -15.32
C GLU A 39 2.50 2.51 -16.05
N GLY A 40 2.68 3.62 -15.32
CA GLY A 40 2.55 4.96 -15.87
C GLY A 40 1.12 5.36 -16.24
N MET A 41 0.10 4.72 -15.64
CA MET A 41 -1.30 5.06 -15.91
C MET A 41 -1.69 6.49 -15.49
N ALA A 42 -0.91 7.11 -14.59
CA ALA A 42 -1.23 8.41 -14.04
C ALA A 42 -0.98 9.58 -15.00
N GLY A 43 0.05 9.48 -15.84
CA GLY A 43 0.56 10.60 -16.64
C GLY A 43 1.66 11.40 -15.92
N LYS A 44 2.21 12.39 -16.62
CA LYS A 44 3.29 13.29 -16.16
C LYS A 44 2.81 14.69 -15.79
N ASP A 45 1.57 15.04 -16.13
CA ASP A 45 1.00 16.32 -15.74
C ASP A 45 0.93 16.47 -14.20
N GLU A 46 0.73 17.70 -13.72
CA GLU A 46 0.68 18.00 -12.28
C GLU A 46 -0.32 17.10 -11.52
N ARG A 47 -1.50 16.83 -12.10
CA ARG A 47 -2.51 15.95 -11.49
C ARG A 47 -2.15 14.48 -11.63
N GLY A 48 -1.56 14.08 -12.76
CA GLY A 48 -0.97 12.76 -12.91
C GLY A 48 0.07 12.47 -11.84
N LYS A 49 0.94 13.44 -11.51
CA LYS A 49 1.91 13.29 -10.41
C LYS A 49 1.24 13.16 -9.05
N GLU A 50 0.30 14.05 -8.71
CA GLU A 50 -0.44 14.00 -7.45
C GLU A 50 -1.16 12.65 -7.27
N PHE A 51 -1.81 12.15 -8.33
CA PHE A 51 -2.45 10.84 -8.33
C PHE A 51 -1.47 9.70 -8.24
N GLY A 52 -0.42 9.71 -9.06
CA GLY A 52 0.60 8.67 -9.09
C GLY A 52 1.27 8.49 -7.74
N GLU A 53 1.67 9.57 -7.08
CA GLU A 53 2.33 9.53 -5.77
C GLU A 53 1.42 8.92 -4.69
N ALA A 54 0.18 9.39 -4.61
CA ALA A 54 -0.75 8.93 -3.59
C ALA A 54 -1.26 7.50 -3.86
N TYR A 55 -1.47 7.13 -5.13
CA TYR A 55 -1.77 5.75 -5.51
C TYR A 55 -0.61 4.82 -5.17
N ASP A 56 0.63 5.17 -5.57
CA ASP A 56 1.81 4.34 -5.35
C ASP A 56 2.05 4.06 -3.87
N GLU A 57 1.86 5.08 -3.02
CA GLU A 57 1.96 4.95 -1.57
C GLU A 57 0.96 3.91 -1.02
N GLN A 58 -0.29 3.98 -1.46
CA GLN A 58 -1.39 3.17 -0.92
C GLN A 58 -1.39 1.75 -1.51
N ALA A 59 -1.02 1.62 -2.78
CA ALA A 59 -0.73 0.33 -3.42
C ALA A 59 0.40 -0.40 -2.68
N SER A 60 1.47 0.29 -2.27
CA SER A 60 2.50 -0.31 -1.42
C SER A 60 1.93 -0.75 -0.07
N ARG A 61 1.10 0.08 0.57
CA ARG A 61 0.52 -0.23 1.90
C ARG A 61 -0.40 -1.44 1.87
N ILE A 62 -1.20 -1.62 0.83
CA ILE A 62 -2.09 -2.78 0.75
C ILE A 62 -1.28 -4.07 0.57
N GLU A 63 -0.22 -4.07 -0.24
CA GLU A 63 0.63 -5.25 -0.43
C GLU A 63 1.29 -5.71 0.87
N MET A 64 1.80 -4.74 1.63
CA MET A 64 2.34 -4.95 2.98
C MET A 64 1.29 -5.54 3.92
N PHE A 65 0.13 -4.89 4.00
CA PHE A 65 -0.95 -5.31 4.88
C PHE A 65 -1.41 -6.74 4.57
N GLY A 66 -1.58 -7.08 3.28
CA GLY A 66 -2.01 -8.42 2.89
C GLY A 66 -1.02 -9.52 3.29
N ARG A 67 0.30 -9.26 3.24
CA ARG A 67 1.32 -10.23 3.66
C ARG A 67 1.32 -10.42 5.17
N ASP A 68 1.32 -9.32 5.91
CA ASP A 68 1.31 -9.35 7.37
C ASP A 68 0.02 -9.99 7.90
N LEU A 69 -1.11 -9.71 7.24
CA LEU A 69 -2.40 -10.33 7.54
C LEU A 69 -2.40 -11.83 7.25
N ALA A 70 -1.91 -12.27 6.08
CA ALA A 70 -1.81 -13.70 5.76
C ALA A 70 -0.95 -14.44 6.79
N ALA A 71 0.18 -13.85 7.18
CA ALA A 71 1.04 -14.39 8.23
C ALA A 71 0.34 -14.39 9.60
N ALA A 72 -0.37 -13.32 9.98
CA ALA A 72 -1.11 -13.26 11.24
C ALA A 72 -2.19 -14.35 11.32
N VAL A 73 -3.00 -14.49 10.27
CA VAL A 73 -4.04 -15.53 10.14
C VAL A 73 -3.44 -16.93 10.21
N GLN A 74 -2.36 -17.21 9.46
CA GLN A 74 -1.71 -18.52 9.51
C GLN A 74 -1.18 -18.84 10.90
N ASN A 75 -0.53 -17.88 11.54
CA ASN A 75 0.04 -18.09 12.87
C ASN A 75 -1.04 -18.27 13.93
N TYR A 76 -2.18 -17.59 13.79
CA TYR A 76 -3.33 -17.86 14.65
C TYR A 76 -3.91 -19.27 14.43
N GLY A 77 -3.91 -19.74 13.18
CA GLY A 77 -4.18 -21.16 12.87
C GLY A 77 -3.24 -22.13 13.60
N ARG A 78 -1.95 -21.80 13.72
CA ARG A 78 -0.99 -22.60 14.50
C ARG A 78 -1.28 -22.54 16.01
N VAL A 79 -1.79 -21.42 16.53
CA VAL A 79 -2.25 -21.30 17.93
C VAL A 79 -3.44 -22.21 18.18
N LEU A 80 -4.47 -22.16 17.34
CA LEU A 80 -5.63 -23.06 17.45
C LEU A 80 -5.22 -24.53 17.32
N ARG A 81 -4.30 -24.84 16.40
CA ARG A 81 -3.74 -26.19 16.26
C ARG A 81 -3.06 -26.66 17.54
N GLN A 82 -2.26 -25.81 18.19
CA GLN A 82 -1.58 -26.17 19.43
C GLN A 82 -2.55 -26.31 20.60
N ALA A 83 -3.56 -25.43 20.70
CA ALA A 83 -4.63 -25.57 21.70
C ALA A 83 -5.39 -26.89 21.52
N GLY A 84 -5.71 -27.26 20.27
CA GLY A 84 -6.30 -28.56 19.95
C GLY A 84 -5.42 -29.74 20.35
N ILE A 85 -4.10 -29.68 20.13
CA ILE A 85 -3.17 -30.74 20.59
C ILE A 85 -3.23 -30.87 22.12
N ASN A 86 -3.15 -29.76 22.84
CA ASN A 86 -3.19 -29.79 24.30
C ASN A 86 -4.50 -30.41 24.82
N HIS A 87 -5.63 -30.09 24.20
CA HIS A 87 -6.93 -30.69 24.53
C HIS A 87 -7.03 -32.17 24.14
N ALA A 88 -6.48 -32.56 22.99
CA ALA A 88 -6.42 -33.95 22.55
C ALA A 88 -5.61 -34.83 23.52
N ASP A 89 -4.46 -34.32 23.96
CA ASP A 89 -3.57 -35.01 24.91
C ASP A 89 -4.24 -35.11 26.29
N ALA A 90 -4.84 -34.03 26.78
CA ALA A 90 -5.56 -34.04 28.06
C ALA A 90 -6.75 -35.02 28.08
N GLU A 91 -7.50 -35.10 26.99
CA GLU A 91 -8.60 -36.06 26.83
C GLU A 91 -8.09 -37.51 26.79
N ALA A 92 -6.99 -37.76 26.07
CA ALA A 92 -6.37 -39.07 26.00
C ALA A 92 -5.82 -39.53 27.37
N ASP A 93 -5.16 -38.64 28.11
CA ASP A 93 -4.63 -38.91 29.45
C ASP A 93 -5.74 -39.13 30.49
N SER A 94 -6.93 -38.55 30.26
CA SER A 94 -8.10 -38.70 31.13
C SER A 94 -8.94 -39.95 30.83
N ASN A 95 -8.68 -40.63 29.71
CA ASN A 95 -9.42 -41.82 29.31
C ASN A 95 -8.89 -43.10 30.00
N ILE A 96 -9.66 -43.60 30.99
CA ILE A 96 -9.34 -44.79 31.80
C ILE A 96 -9.15 -46.05 30.94
N ASN A 97 -9.79 -46.15 29.77
CA ASN A 97 -9.69 -47.31 28.89
C ASN A 97 -8.47 -47.26 27.94
N GLY A 98 -7.71 -46.17 27.97
CA GLY A 98 -6.65 -45.88 27.02
C GLY A 98 -7.17 -45.50 25.64
N GLY A 99 -6.51 -44.54 25.01
CA GLY A 99 -6.79 -44.11 23.64
C GLY A 99 -5.68 -43.20 23.15
N ALA A 100 -5.34 -43.26 21.86
CA ALA A 100 -4.41 -42.30 21.29
C ALA A 100 -5.11 -40.93 21.15
N PRO A 101 -4.39 -39.81 21.36
CA PRO A 101 -4.94 -38.48 21.13
C PRO A 101 -5.39 -38.32 19.68
N MET A 102 -6.42 -37.50 19.47
CA MET A 102 -6.89 -37.14 18.13
C MET A 102 -5.72 -36.53 17.33
N PRO A 103 -5.43 -37.01 16.11
CA PRO A 103 -4.29 -36.51 15.35
C PRO A 103 -4.55 -35.07 14.90
N PRO A 104 -3.56 -34.15 15.07
CA PRO A 104 -3.71 -32.78 14.62
C PRO A 104 -3.63 -32.67 13.09
N PRO A 105 -4.23 -31.62 12.48
CA PRO A 105 -4.05 -31.33 11.07
C PRO A 105 -2.56 -31.07 10.75
N ALA A 106 -2.17 -31.27 9.50
CA ALA A 106 -0.83 -30.95 9.04
C ALA A 106 -0.56 -29.45 9.15
N ASP A 107 0.64 -29.06 9.59
CA ASP A 107 1.08 -27.66 9.44
C ASP A 107 1.39 -27.45 7.95
N PRO A 108 0.79 -26.46 7.28
CA PRO A 108 1.04 -26.19 5.86
C PRO A 108 2.48 -25.74 5.57
N GLY A 109 3.31 -25.51 6.60
CA GLY A 109 4.65 -24.95 6.48
C GLY A 109 4.61 -23.44 6.39
N GLU A 110 5.74 -22.83 6.07
CA GLU A 110 5.81 -21.37 5.94
C GLU A 110 5.14 -20.89 4.65
N LEU A 111 4.42 -19.77 4.73
CA LEU A 111 3.95 -19.08 3.53
C LEU A 111 5.16 -18.66 2.69
N LEU A 112 5.10 -18.96 1.39
CA LEU A 112 6.08 -18.46 0.41
C LEU A 112 5.97 -16.93 0.28
N ALA A 113 6.69 -16.19 1.11
CA ALA A 113 6.72 -14.74 1.03
C ALA A 113 7.44 -14.29 -0.26
N SER A 114 6.67 -14.09 -1.34
CA SER A 114 7.11 -13.32 -2.50
C SER A 114 6.59 -11.90 -2.35
N CYS A 115 7.49 -10.92 -2.30
CA CYS A 115 7.08 -9.52 -2.46
C CYS A 115 6.41 -9.38 -3.82
N VAL A 116 5.18 -8.89 -3.82
CA VAL A 116 4.48 -8.58 -5.06
C VAL A 116 4.89 -7.18 -5.49
N ASN A 117 5.49 -7.06 -6.67
CA ASN A 117 5.79 -5.76 -7.23
C ASN A 117 4.52 -5.19 -7.86
N ILE A 118 3.86 -4.26 -7.18
CA ILE A 118 2.74 -3.53 -7.78
C ILE A 118 3.30 -2.47 -8.74
N PRO A 119 2.88 -2.49 -10.02
CA PRO A 119 3.22 -1.45 -10.98
C PRO A 119 2.93 -0.05 -10.46
N ARG A 120 3.92 0.82 -10.61
CA ARG A 120 3.78 2.24 -10.25
C ARG A 120 2.90 2.95 -11.25
N ALA A 121 1.91 3.69 -10.75
CA ALA A 121 1.06 4.56 -11.54
C ALA A 121 1.82 5.80 -12.04
N SER A 122 2.77 6.30 -11.23
CA SER A 122 3.56 7.49 -11.56
C SER A 122 4.36 7.33 -12.86
N GLY A 123 4.39 8.39 -13.67
CA GLY A 123 5.14 8.41 -14.93
C GLY A 123 4.30 7.93 -16.12
N GLY A 124 4.98 7.48 -17.18
CA GLY A 124 4.33 7.09 -18.45
C GLY A 124 4.04 8.26 -19.40
N SER A 125 3.64 7.94 -20.63
CA SER A 125 3.04 8.87 -21.59
C SER A 125 1.99 8.08 -22.34
N SER A 126 0.79 8.64 -22.49
CA SER A 126 -0.15 8.15 -23.50
C SER A 126 -0.11 9.05 -24.74
N ASP A 127 -0.09 8.43 -25.92
CA ASP A 127 -0.06 9.11 -27.22
C ASP A 127 -1.39 9.84 -27.54
N GLY A 128 -2.44 9.61 -26.74
CA GLY A 128 -3.83 9.90 -27.12
C GLY A 128 -4.20 11.37 -27.28
N LEU A 129 -3.42 12.29 -26.71
CA LEU A 129 -3.57 13.73 -26.93
C LEU A 129 -2.27 14.32 -27.48
N MET A 130 -1.12 13.90 -26.98
CA MET A 130 0.17 14.56 -27.23
C MET A 130 0.71 14.47 -28.66
N GLU A 131 0.32 13.48 -29.47
CA GLU A 131 0.78 13.40 -30.88
C GLU A 131 0.32 14.60 -31.73
N ASN A 132 -0.67 15.37 -31.26
CA ASN A 132 -1.36 16.39 -32.07
C ASN A 132 -1.35 17.81 -31.48
N ILE A 133 -0.64 18.05 -30.36
CA ILE A 133 -0.80 19.27 -29.54
C ILE A 133 0.55 19.93 -29.16
N GLY A 134 1.61 19.74 -29.94
CA GLY A 134 2.91 20.39 -29.67
C GLY A 134 2.85 21.92 -29.49
N LEU A 135 1.77 22.58 -29.93
CA LEU A 135 1.51 24.01 -29.73
C LEU A 135 0.99 24.41 -28.34
N LEU A 136 0.36 23.51 -27.55
CA LEU A 136 -0.12 23.85 -26.20
C LEU A 136 0.96 23.73 -25.12
N GLU A 137 1.98 22.90 -25.34
CA GLU A 137 3.17 22.88 -24.47
C GLU A 137 3.99 24.17 -24.60
N GLU A 138 4.09 24.74 -25.81
CA GLU A 138 4.84 25.98 -26.12
C GLU A 138 4.30 27.22 -25.36
N ILE A 139 3.03 27.20 -24.96
CA ILE A 139 2.36 28.27 -24.18
C ILE A 139 2.25 27.95 -22.68
N GLY A 140 2.91 26.88 -22.22
CA GLY A 140 2.99 26.50 -20.82
C GLY A 140 1.71 25.91 -20.23
N ILE A 141 0.84 25.30 -21.04
CA ILE A 141 -0.36 24.60 -20.56
C ILE A 141 -0.09 23.08 -20.62
N PRO A 142 0.23 22.42 -19.49
CA PRO A 142 0.36 20.97 -19.46
C PRO A 142 -1.03 20.32 -19.67
N VAL A 143 -1.15 19.53 -20.74
CA VAL A 143 -2.35 18.74 -21.05
C VAL A 143 -2.26 17.40 -20.31
N PRO A 144 -3.29 17.00 -19.54
CA PRO A 144 -3.29 15.71 -18.87
C PRO A 144 -3.14 14.53 -19.84
N ASP A 145 -2.17 13.67 -19.53
CA ASP A 145 -1.64 12.64 -20.42
C ASP A 145 -1.77 11.21 -19.87
N GLY A 146 -2.53 11.02 -18.78
CA GLY A 146 -2.78 9.71 -18.17
C GLY A 146 -3.47 8.71 -19.11
N ASP A 147 -3.28 7.41 -18.86
CA ASP A 147 -3.77 6.34 -19.72
C ASP A 147 -5.08 5.75 -19.16
N THR A 148 -6.20 6.06 -19.84
CA THR A 148 -7.55 5.65 -19.41
C THR A 148 -7.79 4.15 -19.51
N GLU A 149 -7.15 3.44 -20.44
CA GLU A 149 -7.29 1.99 -20.54
C GLU A 149 -6.57 1.31 -19.39
N LYS A 150 -5.36 1.78 -19.07
CA LYS A 150 -4.61 1.29 -17.90
C LYS A 150 -5.30 1.63 -16.59
N LEU A 151 -5.88 2.82 -16.45
CA LEU A 151 -6.68 3.19 -15.27
C LEU A 151 -7.89 2.27 -15.11
N LYS A 152 -8.60 1.95 -16.20
CA LYS A 152 -9.74 1.05 -16.13
C LYS A 152 -9.31 -0.40 -15.82
N LYS A 153 -8.17 -0.83 -16.33
CA LYS A 153 -7.56 -2.12 -15.98
C LYS A 153 -7.21 -2.18 -14.48
N ALA A 154 -6.58 -1.14 -13.94
CA ALA A 154 -6.26 -1.04 -12.52
C ALA A 154 -7.52 -1.02 -11.65
N GLU A 155 -8.53 -0.23 -12.02
CA GLU A 155 -9.84 -0.22 -11.35
C GLU A 155 -10.42 -1.64 -11.25
N ASN A 156 -10.44 -2.39 -12.35
CA ASN A 156 -10.97 -3.75 -12.38
C ASN A 156 -10.15 -4.72 -11.50
N ALA A 157 -8.82 -4.59 -11.47
CA ALA A 157 -7.94 -5.39 -10.61
C ALA A 157 -8.24 -5.15 -9.13
N TRP A 158 -8.31 -3.88 -8.71
CA TRP A 158 -8.67 -3.50 -7.35
C TRP A 158 -10.09 -3.91 -6.97
N ALA A 159 -11.03 -3.78 -7.91
CA ALA A 159 -12.39 -4.27 -7.73
C ALA A 159 -12.43 -5.78 -7.50
N ARG A 160 -11.61 -6.59 -8.19
CA ARG A 160 -11.53 -8.04 -7.94
C ARG A 160 -11.03 -8.36 -6.53
N LEU A 161 -9.99 -7.68 -6.07
CA LEU A 161 -9.50 -7.84 -4.70
C LEU A 161 -10.54 -7.39 -3.65
N GLY A 162 -11.21 -6.27 -3.91
CA GLY A 162 -12.25 -5.71 -3.04
C GLY A 162 -13.61 -6.39 -3.13
N SER A 163 -13.82 -7.34 -4.07
CA SER A 163 -15.10 -7.99 -4.34
C SER A 163 -15.12 -9.52 -4.16
N GLY A 164 -16.29 -10.09 -4.47
CA GLY A 164 -16.83 -11.43 -4.17
C GLY A 164 -15.92 -12.63 -4.26
N GLN A 165 -14.97 -12.63 -5.19
CA GLN A 165 -14.07 -13.77 -5.37
C GLN A 165 -13.02 -13.87 -4.24
N SER A 166 -12.80 -12.79 -3.50
CA SER A 166 -12.05 -12.73 -2.23
C SER A 166 -12.97 -12.76 -0.99
N MET A 167 -14.29 -12.60 -1.19
CA MET A 167 -15.33 -12.50 -0.14
C MET A 167 -15.71 -13.85 0.48
N ASN A 168 -14.75 -14.56 1.04
CA ASN A 168 -15.09 -15.43 2.16
C ASN A 168 -14.00 -15.40 3.24
N PHE A 169 -13.02 -14.50 3.18
CA PHE A 169 -11.97 -14.47 4.21
C PHE A 169 -12.54 -14.02 5.56
N ALA A 170 -13.22 -12.86 5.60
CA ALA A 170 -13.83 -12.36 6.82
C ALA A 170 -14.98 -13.29 7.27
N ASP A 171 -15.82 -13.74 6.32
CA ASP A 171 -16.93 -14.65 6.64
C ASP A 171 -16.45 -16.01 7.14
N LYS A 172 -15.35 -16.56 6.61
CA LYS A 172 -14.73 -17.79 7.14
C LYS A 172 -14.18 -17.57 8.54
N VAL A 173 -13.48 -16.46 8.78
CA VAL A 173 -12.95 -16.15 10.12
C VAL A 173 -14.09 -15.96 11.12
N ASN A 174 -15.13 -15.22 10.75
CA ASN A 174 -16.32 -15.00 11.56
C ASN A 174 -17.09 -16.31 11.81
N ALA A 175 -17.19 -17.20 10.83
CA ALA A 175 -17.81 -18.50 11.01
C ALA A 175 -17.04 -19.39 12.00
N ILE A 176 -15.70 -19.28 12.04
CA ILE A 176 -14.89 -19.95 13.07
C ILE A 176 -15.21 -19.32 14.43
N SER A 177 -15.24 -17.98 14.51
CA SER A 177 -15.58 -17.26 15.75
C SER A 177 -16.93 -17.71 16.32
N SER A 178 -17.98 -17.72 15.50
CA SER A 178 -19.32 -18.18 15.92
C SER A 178 -19.33 -19.64 16.39
N LYS A 179 -18.51 -20.51 15.80
CA LYS A 179 -18.40 -21.92 16.26
C LYS A 179 -17.70 -22.03 17.61
N PHE A 180 -16.74 -21.15 17.90
CA PHE A 180 -16.08 -21.09 19.20
C PHE A 180 -16.98 -20.48 20.28
N ASP A 181 -17.83 -19.52 19.95
CA ASP A 181 -18.82 -18.91 20.86
C ASP A 181 -19.85 -19.93 21.41
N GLU A 182 -19.99 -21.10 20.76
CA GLU A 182 -20.81 -22.22 21.25
C GLU A 182 -20.11 -23.12 22.29
N LEU A 183 -18.82 -22.90 22.54
CA LEU A 183 -17.98 -23.63 23.49
C LEU A 183 -17.89 -22.89 24.83
N ASN A 184 -17.52 -23.61 25.89
CA ASN A 184 -17.22 -23.00 27.20
C ASN A 184 -15.84 -23.45 27.66
N GLY A 185 -14.97 -22.50 27.98
CA GLY A 185 -13.63 -22.72 28.55
C GLY A 185 -12.90 -21.40 28.78
N ASP A 186 -11.94 -21.37 29.71
CA ASP A 186 -11.22 -20.15 30.11
C ASP A 186 -10.51 -19.45 28.93
N GLU A 187 -10.11 -20.20 27.89
CA GLU A 187 -9.46 -19.68 26.69
C GLU A 187 -10.41 -19.27 25.56
N VAL A 188 -11.69 -19.67 25.61
CA VAL A 188 -12.64 -19.51 24.50
C VAL A 188 -12.94 -18.04 24.22
N ASP A 189 -13.19 -17.24 25.27
CA ASP A 189 -13.49 -15.80 25.13
C ASP A 189 -12.35 -15.05 24.43
N ILE A 190 -11.10 -15.39 24.76
CA ILE A 190 -9.90 -14.80 24.13
C ILE A 190 -9.83 -15.22 22.66
N ILE A 191 -10.18 -16.47 22.34
CA ILE A 191 -10.18 -16.97 20.97
C ILE A 191 -11.23 -16.27 20.11
N VAL A 192 -12.44 -16.10 20.64
CA VAL A 192 -13.52 -15.36 19.96
C VAL A 192 -13.09 -13.93 19.69
N GLU A 193 -12.54 -13.22 20.69
CA GLU A 193 -12.04 -11.84 20.53
C GLU A 193 -10.92 -11.75 19.47
N ASP A 194 -9.95 -12.65 19.50
CA ASP A 194 -8.86 -12.70 18.51
C ASP A 194 -9.38 -12.94 17.08
N LEU A 195 -10.36 -13.84 16.92
CA LEU A 195 -10.96 -14.16 15.62
C LEU A 195 -11.79 -12.99 15.08
N GLU A 196 -12.56 -12.31 15.92
CA GLU A 196 -13.28 -11.09 15.52
C GLU A 196 -12.31 -9.98 15.08
N GLU A 197 -11.18 -9.83 15.78
CA GLU A 197 -10.14 -8.86 15.41
C GLU A 197 -9.49 -9.21 14.05
N LEU A 198 -9.18 -10.49 13.81
CA LEU A 198 -8.70 -10.96 12.50
C LEU A 198 -9.75 -10.73 11.41
N GLY A 199 -11.02 -11.02 11.68
CA GLY A 199 -12.13 -10.79 10.75
C GLY A 199 -12.23 -9.32 10.36
N SER A 200 -12.08 -8.41 11.33
CA SER A 200 -12.05 -6.97 11.08
C SER A 200 -10.83 -6.52 10.26
N LEU A 201 -9.63 -7.07 10.51
CA LEU A 201 -8.45 -6.77 9.70
C LEU A 201 -8.64 -7.20 8.23
N VAL A 202 -9.29 -8.33 8.00
CA VAL A 202 -9.62 -8.80 6.65
C VAL A 202 -10.60 -7.85 5.95
N GLN A 203 -11.59 -7.30 6.65
CA GLN A 203 -12.51 -6.30 6.11
C GLN A 203 -11.80 -4.98 5.80
N ASP A 204 -10.85 -4.57 6.64
CA ASP A 204 -10.04 -3.37 6.39
C ASP A 204 -9.21 -3.54 5.11
N TYR A 205 -8.67 -4.74 4.87
CA TYR A 205 -7.86 -5.05 3.69
C TYR A 205 -8.66 -4.93 2.38
N THR A 206 -9.87 -5.49 2.34
CA THR A 206 -10.74 -5.38 1.15
C THR A 206 -11.30 -3.96 0.97
N SER A 207 -11.54 -3.22 2.06
CA SER A 207 -11.96 -1.82 2.01
C SER A 207 -10.88 -0.90 1.42
N LEU A 208 -9.61 -1.15 1.74
CA LEU A 208 -8.48 -0.43 1.13
C LEU A 208 -8.39 -0.70 -0.37
N ALA A 209 -8.62 -1.95 -0.81
CA ALA A 209 -8.69 -2.28 -2.24
C ALA A 209 -9.80 -1.50 -2.95
N ASN A 210 -11.00 -1.42 -2.34
CA ASN A 210 -12.11 -0.64 -2.89
C ASN A 210 -11.79 0.87 -2.95
N SER A 211 -10.99 1.39 -2.00
CA SER A 211 -10.55 2.79 -2.05
C SER A 211 -9.58 3.05 -3.21
N LEU A 212 -8.67 2.10 -3.50
CA LEU A 212 -7.79 2.17 -4.68
C LEU A 212 -8.56 2.05 -6.00
N ARG A 213 -9.58 1.18 -6.05
CA ARG A 213 -10.53 1.11 -7.17
C ARG A 213 -11.18 2.47 -7.42
N ASP A 214 -11.73 3.07 -6.37
CA ASP A 214 -12.43 4.36 -6.48
C ASP A 214 -11.46 5.47 -6.92
N ALA A 215 -10.22 5.46 -6.45
CA ALA A 215 -9.19 6.40 -6.91
C ALA A 215 -8.94 6.26 -8.42
N CYS A 216 -8.79 5.04 -8.94
CA CYS A 216 -8.62 4.79 -10.38
C CYS A 216 -9.85 5.27 -11.19
N ALA A 217 -11.06 4.95 -10.73
CA ALA A 217 -12.30 5.35 -11.41
C ALA A 217 -12.44 6.89 -11.48
N ASN A 218 -12.14 7.60 -10.39
CA ASN A 218 -12.20 9.06 -10.36
C ASN A 218 -11.18 9.71 -11.29
N HIS A 219 -9.95 9.18 -11.38
CA HIS A 219 -8.93 9.71 -12.29
C HIS A 219 -9.28 9.40 -13.76
N PHE A 220 -9.88 8.23 -14.03
CA PHE A 220 -10.45 7.91 -15.34
C PHE A 220 -11.54 8.92 -15.75
N GLU A 221 -12.53 9.17 -14.89
CA GLU A 221 -13.61 10.13 -15.16
C GLU A 221 -13.07 11.54 -15.42
N TYR A 222 -12.08 11.98 -14.63
CA TYR A 222 -11.40 13.25 -14.85
C TYR A 222 -10.80 13.35 -16.26
N LEU A 223 -10.05 12.34 -16.69
CA LEU A 223 -9.40 12.33 -18.00
C LEU A 223 -10.42 12.25 -19.14
N THR A 224 -11.47 11.44 -19.00
CA THR A 224 -12.52 11.29 -20.02
C THR A 224 -13.33 12.57 -20.21
N GLU A 225 -13.77 13.20 -19.12
CA GLU A 225 -14.52 14.46 -19.23
C GLU A 225 -13.66 15.57 -19.82
N LEU A 226 -12.42 15.70 -19.35
CA LEU A 226 -11.51 16.69 -19.91
C LEU A 226 -11.28 16.46 -21.40
N ARG A 227 -11.06 15.21 -21.83
CA ARG A 227 -10.89 14.85 -23.24
C ARG A 227 -12.13 15.21 -24.07
N ASN A 228 -13.33 14.96 -23.55
CA ASN A 228 -14.58 15.30 -24.25
C ASN A 228 -14.73 16.82 -24.42
N GLU A 229 -14.48 17.62 -23.36
CA GLU A 229 -14.55 19.08 -23.46
C GLU A 229 -13.45 19.65 -24.37
N LEU A 230 -12.27 19.03 -24.38
CA LEU A 230 -11.20 19.40 -25.31
C LEU A 230 -11.55 19.06 -26.76
N ASP A 231 -12.23 17.94 -27.04
CA ASP A 231 -12.66 17.57 -28.39
C ASP A 231 -13.56 18.65 -29.01
N ASP A 232 -14.55 19.16 -28.27
CA ASP A 232 -15.42 20.25 -28.73
C ASP A 232 -14.63 21.53 -29.08
N ILE A 233 -13.63 21.86 -28.25
CA ILE A 233 -12.76 23.02 -28.48
C ILE A 233 -11.85 22.80 -29.68
N LEU A 234 -11.31 21.58 -29.86
CA LEU A 234 -10.45 21.21 -30.97
C LEU A 234 -11.22 21.16 -32.30
N GLN A 235 -12.45 20.65 -32.31
CA GLN A 235 -13.35 20.72 -33.47
C GLN A 235 -13.64 22.18 -33.85
N SER A 236 -13.91 23.03 -32.87
CA SER A 236 -14.13 24.47 -33.09
C SER A 236 -12.89 25.17 -33.64
N LEU A 237 -11.70 24.84 -33.10
CA LEU A 237 -10.41 25.32 -33.62
C LEU A 237 -10.22 24.89 -35.08
N ALA A 238 -10.49 23.62 -35.40
CA ALA A 238 -10.38 23.09 -36.75
C ALA A 238 -11.31 23.81 -37.73
N ILE A 239 -12.56 24.08 -37.33
CA ILE A 239 -13.53 24.86 -38.13
C ILE A 239 -13.00 26.29 -38.36
N ASP A 240 -12.56 26.99 -37.32
CA ASP A 240 -12.09 28.38 -37.43
C ASP A 240 -10.81 28.52 -38.29
N LEU A 241 -9.91 27.54 -38.20
CA LEU A 241 -8.72 27.48 -39.06
C LEU A 241 -9.11 27.15 -40.51
N ALA A 242 -10.06 26.23 -40.74
CA ALA A 242 -10.57 25.90 -42.06
C ALA A 242 -11.31 27.08 -42.73
N VAL A 243 -11.98 27.95 -41.97
CA VAL A 243 -12.58 29.20 -42.48
C VAL A 243 -11.51 30.23 -42.88
N THR A 244 -10.36 30.23 -42.19
CA THR A 244 -9.26 31.17 -42.43
C THR A 244 -8.40 30.78 -43.64
N ALA A 245 -8.34 29.49 -43.99
CA ALA A 245 -7.70 28.96 -45.19
C ALA A 245 -8.74 28.82 -46.33
N ALA A 246 -8.81 29.76 -47.27
CA ALA A 246 -9.85 29.79 -48.30
C ALA A 246 -9.91 28.51 -49.19
N ILE A 247 -10.95 27.68 -48.98
CA ILE A 247 -11.53 26.56 -49.76
C ILE A 247 -10.59 25.41 -50.24
N GLY A 248 -10.85 24.17 -49.76
CA GLY A 248 -10.70 22.93 -50.56
C GLY A 248 -10.35 21.58 -49.86
N ILE A 249 -11.38 20.79 -49.49
CA ILE A 249 -11.46 19.31 -49.33
C ILE A 249 -10.74 18.57 -48.15
N LEU A 250 -11.58 17.83 -47.39
CA LEU A 250 -11.46 16.59 -46.55
C LEU A 250 -10.20 16.21 -45.73
N SER A 251 -10.48 15.91 -44.45
CA SER A 251 -9.78 15.04 -43.47
C SER A 251 -8.28 15.25 -43.24
N SER A 252 -7.95 15.70 -42.02
CA SER A 252 -6.64 15.76 -41.32
C SER A 252 -6.10 17.18 -41.08
N PHE A 253 -6.62 17.85 -40.04
CA PHE A 253 -6.01 19.05 -39.43
C PHE A 253 -5.53 18.80 -37.99
N VAL A 254 -5.26 17.53 -37.70
CA VAL A 254 -4.74 17.06 -36.41
C VAL A 254 -3.20 16.88 -36.48
N SER A 255 -2.60 16.96 -37.68
CA SER A 255 -1.18 16.77 -37.97
C SER A 255 -0.35 18.08 -38.00
N PHE A 256 -0.48 18.93 -36.97
CA PHE A 256 0.42 20.11 -36.82
C PHE A 256 1.71 19.82 -36.03
N GLY A 257 2.02 18.56 -35.75
CA GLY A 257 3.38 18.11 -35.47
C GLY A 257 4.05 17.67 -36.78
N ALA A 258 5.05 18.43 -37.24
CA ALA A 258 5.85 18.24 -38.47
C ALA A 258 5.22 18.70 -39.82
N GLY A 259 5.35 19.99 -40.15
CA GLY A 259 5.59 20.37 -41.56
C GLY A 259 4.89 21.58 -42.18
N ALA A 260 3.94 22.26 -41.56
CA ALA A 260 3.22 23.38 -42.21
C ALA A 260 3.62 24.75 -41.64
N ALA A 261 4.59 25.42 -42.27
CA ALA A 261 4.84 26.83 -42.07
C ALA A 261 3.68 27.66 -42.66
N VAL A 262 2.69 28.02 -41.83
CA VAL A 262 1.64 28.98 -42.21
C VAL A 262 2.11 30.39 -41.84
N ALA A 263 2.67 31.10 -42.82
CA ALA A 263 3.17 32.47 -42.70
C ALA A 263 2.04 33.51 -42.64
N GLY A 264 1.27 33.55 -41.54
CA GLY A 264 0.25 34.59 -41.35
C GLY A 264 -0.18 34.79 -39.90
N GLY A 265 -0.08 36.02 -39.38
CA GLY A 265 -0.38 36.36 -37.98
C GLY A 265 -1.82 36.06 -37.50
N LYS A 266 -2.77 35.81 -38.41
CA LYS A 266 -4.16 35.44 -38.06
C LYS A 266 -4.29 33.99 -37.56
N ALA A 267 -3.58 33.02 -38.14
CA ALA A 267 -3.63 31.62 -37.70
C ALA A 267 -3.01 31.47 -36.30
N ALA A 268 -1.88 32.13 -36.05
CA ALA A 268 -1.26 32.19 -34.73
C ALA A 268 -2.19 32.81 -33.66
N ALA A 269 -2.90 33.89 -34.00
CA ALA A 269 -3.89 34.51 -33.11
C ALA A 269 -5.11 33.60 -32.82
N THR A 270 -5.53 32.78 -33.79
CA THR A 270 -6.59 31.77 -33.58
C THR A 270 -6.09 30.68 -32.64
N ILE A 271 -4.92 30.11 -32.89
CA ILE A 271 -4.30 29.10 -32.01
C ILE A 271 -4.16 29.62 -30.58
N ALA A 272 -3.63 30.84 -30.39
CA ALA A 272 -3.47 31.46 -29.07
C ALA A 272 -4.82 31.68 -28.35
N ARG A 273 -5.92 31.93 -29.08
CA ARG A 273 -7.26 32.09 -28.50
C ARG A 273 -7.83 30.77 -28.00
N TYR A 274 -7.70 29.71 -28.79
CA TYR A 274 -8.19 28.38 -28.43
C TYR A 274 -7.37 27.76 -27.30
N ALA A 275 -6.06 28.02 -27.28
CA ALA A 275 -5.18 27.78 -26.15
C ALA A 275 -5.71 28.35 -24.82
N MET A 276 -6.18 29.60 -24.80
CA MET A 276 -6.77 30.19 -23.59
C MET A 276 -8.08 29.49 -23.19
N LYS A 277 -8.94 29.12 -24.15
CA LYS A 277 -10.17 28.35 -23.86
C LYS A 277 -9.86 26.98 -23.24
N ILE A 278 -8.85 26.30 -23.77
CA ILE A 278 -8.36 25.02 -23.23
C ILE A 278 -7.85 25.21 -21.80
N ARG A 279 -7.09 26.28 -21.54
CA ARG A 279 -6.67 26.67 -20.18
C ARG A 279 -7.88 26.82 -19.25
N ASP A 280 -8.90 27.54 -19.70
CA ASP A 280 -10.09 27.84 -18.91
C ASP A 280 -10.89 26.58 -18.60
N VAL A 281 -11.03 25.65 -19.56
CA VAL A 281 -11.62 24.33 -19.35
C VAL A 281 -10.81 23.50 -18.36
N ILE A 282 -9.49 23.41 -18.53
CA ILE A 282 -8.61 22.70 -17.58
C ILE A 282 -8.80 23.29 -16.17
N GLN A 283 -8.85 24.62 -16.02
CA GLN A 283 -9.07 25.27 -14.73
C GLN A 283 -10.51 25.09 -14.20
N ALA A 284 -11.52 25.08 -15.06
CA ALA A 284 -12.92 24.90 -14.71
C ALA A 284 -13.19 23.47 -14.23
N VAL A 285 -12.76 22.45 -14.98
CA VAL A 285 -12.83 21.04 -14.56
C VAL A 285 -12.06 20.83 -13.25
N LYS A 286 -10.88 21.46 -13.08
CA LYS A 286 -10.13 21.45 -11.81
C LYS A 286 -10.88 22.09 -10.63
N ARG A 287 -11.80 23.04 -10.86
CA ARG A 287 -12.52 23.81 -9.83
C ARG A 287 -13.93 23.30 -9.54
N LEU A 288 -14.68 22.86 -10.55
CA LEU A 288 -16.09 22.45 -10.47
C LEU A 288 -16.25 21.13 -9.73
N LYS A 289 -15.35 20.20 -9.98
CA LYS A 289 -15.19 19.04 -9.11
C LYS A 289 -14.25 19.49 -8.01
N ALA A 290 -14.79 19.84 -6.85
CA ALA A 290 -14.03 19.88 -5.61
C ALA A 290 -13.52 18.46 -5.37
N PHE A 291 -12.44 18.09 -6.07
CA PHE A 291 -11.85 16.77 -6.01
C PHE A 291 -11.55 16.51 -4.55
N LYS A 292 -12.20 15.50 -3.97
CA LYS A 292 -11.74 14.94 -2.69
C LYS A 292 -10.25 14.76 -2.85
N LYS A 293 -9.45 15.39 -1.97
CA LYS A 293 -8.01 15.21 -2.04
C LYS A 293 -7.75 13.71 -2.03
N ILE A 294 -6.77 13.24 -2.77
CA ILE A 294 -6.51 11.79 -2.82
C ILE A 294 -6.25 11.26 -1.40
N SER A 295 -5.66 12.09 -0.53
CA SER A 295 -5.56 11.87 0.93
C SER A 295 -6.89 11.64 1.66
N GLU A 296 -8.01 12.18 1.19
CA GLU A 296 -9.36 12.00 1.77
C GLU A 296 -9.99 10.66 1.37
N PHE A 297 -9.63 10.06 0.23
CA PHE A 297 -9.98 8.67 -0.09
C PHE A 297 -9.32 7.72 0.92
N PHE A 298 -8.09 8.03 1.33
CA PHE A 298 -7.30 7.21 2.24
C PHE A 298 -7.38 7.64 3.72
N ALA A 299 -8.11 8.72 4.04
CA ALA A 299 -8.32 9.16 5.41
C ALA A 299 -9.19 8.18 6.23
N GLY A 300 -10.02 7.37 5.55
CA GLY A 300 -10.79 6.29 6.17
C GLY A 300 -9.96 5.05 6.49
N SER A 301 -8.88 4.79 5.74
CA SER A 301 -7.94 3.69 5.97
C SER A 301 -6.92 4.07 7.04
N ARG A 302 -7.32 3.98 8.31
CA ARG A 302 -6.42 4.27 9.44
C ARG A 302 -5.33 3.20 9.56
N ALA A 303 -4.21 3.40 8.87
CA ALA A 303 -3.00 2.58 9.02
C ALA A 303 -2.56 2.44 10.50
N SER A 304 -2.85 3.44 11.35
CA SER A 304 -2.59 3.40 12.79
C SER A 304 -3.39 2.32 13.53
N SER A 305 -4.68 2.12 13.25
CA SER A 305 -5.49 1.09 13.92
C SER A 305 -5.22 -0.30 13.36
N GLN A 306 -4.84 -0.39 12.08
CA GLN A 306 -4.43 -1.66 11.44
C GLN A 306 -3.10 -2.16 12.03
N ASN A 307 -2.14 -1.26 12.25
CA ASN A 307 -0.86 -1.60 12.87
C ASN A 307 -1.04 -2.09 14.30
N GLU A 308 -1.88 -1.46 15.13
CA GLU A 308 -2.13 -1.89 16.51
C GLU A 308 -2.60 -3.34 16.58
N LYS A 309 -3.53 -3.72 15.71
CA LYS A 309 -4.05 -5.09 15.62
C LYS A 309 -2.99 -6.08 15.12
N LEU A 310 -2.27 -5.74 14.04
CA LEU A 310 -1.15 -6.58 13.54
C LEU A 310 -0.03 -6.75 14.59
N ILE A 311 0.25 -5.70 15.37
CA ILE A 311 1.22 -5.74 16.48
C ILE A 311 0.78 -6.77 17.52
N ARG A 312 -0.51 -6.89 17.85
CA ARG A 312 -1.04 -7.91 18.78
C ARG A 312 -0.66 -9.32 18.31
N PHE A 313 -0.87 -9.64 17.04
CA PHE A 313 -0.53 -10.96 16.47
C PHE A 313 0.98 -11.20 16.39
N LEU A 314 1.78 -10.19 16.04
CA LEU A 314 3.24 -10.32 16.03
C LEU A 314 3.80 -10.48 17.45
N GLN A 315 3.21 -9.83 18.46
CA GLN A 315 3.54 -10.04 19.87
C GLN A 315 3.18 -11.45 20.34
N MET A 316 2.06 -12.00 19.87
CA MET A 316 1.68 -13.39 20.14
C MET A 316 2.70 -14.37 19.53
N GLN A 317 3.13 -14.13 18.29
CA GLN A 317 4.21 -14.90 17.64
C GLN A 317 5.54 -14.76 18.38
N LEU A 318 5.85 -13.56 18.88
CA LEU A 318 7.07 -13.32 19.64
C LEU A 318 7.10 -14.15 20.93
N LYS A 319 5.95 -14.36 21.57
CA LYS A 319 5.82 -15.23 22.75
C LYS A 319 6.05 -16.71 22.41
N SER A 320 5.60 -17.17 21.24
CA SER A 320 5.76 -18.57 20.80
C SER A 320 7.07 -18.86 20.04
N ALA A 321 7.84 -17.83 19.68
CA ALA A 321 9.08 -17.98 18.92
C ALA A 321 10.14 -18.84 19.64
N ARG A 322 10.64 -19.86 18.96
CA ARG A 322 11.55 -20.87 19.53
C ARG A 322 13.03 -20.48 19.49
N THR A 323 13.43 -19.65 18.53
CA THR A 323 14.84 -19.25 18.33
C THR A 323 15.08 -17.78 18.62
N GLN A 324 16.31 -17.44 19.02
CA GLN A 324 16.69 -16.04 19.23
C GLN A 324 16.65 -15.22 17.92
N GLY A 325 16.96 -15.86 16.78
CA GLY A 325 16.85 -15.23 15.46
C GLY A 325 15.41 -14.81 15.12
N MET A 326 14.43 -15.71 15.34
CA MET A 326 13.01 -15.39 15.15
C MET A 326 12.55 -14.27 16.07
N LYS A 327 12.93 -14.32 17.35
CA LYS A 327 12.61 -13.27 18.33
C LYS A 327 13.16 -11.92 17.92
N ASN A 328 14.38 -11.88 17.39
CA ASN A 328 15.00 -10.64 16.93
C ASN A 328 14.31 -10.09 15.68
N ASN A 329 13.94 -10.95 14.72
CA ASN A 329 13.21 -10.55 13.53
C ASN A 329 11.83 -9.98 13.90
N LEU A 330 11.03 -10.69 14.71
CA LEU A 330 9.70 -10.23 15.14
C LEU A 330 9.77 -8.92 15.93
N LYS A 331 10.74 -8.76 16.84
CA LYS A 331 10.96 -7.50 17.56
C LYS A 331 11.33 -6.33 16.63
N GLY A 332 12.10 -6.61 15.57
CA GLY A 332 12.41 -5.64 14.52
C GLY A 332 11.13 -5.19 13.81
N ARG A 333 10.34 -6.16 13.33
CA ARG A 333 9.07 -5.91 12.62
C ARG A 333 8.07 -5.12 13.46
N ILE A 334 7.88 -5.52 14.73
CA ILE A 334 7.03 -4.78 15.69
C ILE A 334 7.53 -3.35 15.87
N GLY A 335 8.85 -3.17 16.00
CA GLY A 335 9.46 -1.85 16.14
C GLY A 335 9.22 -0.97 14.91
N GLU A 336 9.39 -1.53 13.71
CA GLU A 336 9.16 -0.85 12.43
C GLU A 336 7.68 -0.46 12.28
N LEU A 337 6.74 -1.39 12.48
CA LEU A 337 5.30 -1.11 12.40
C LEU A 337 4.83 -0.04 13.39
N LYS A 338 5.36 -0.07 14.63
CA LYS A 338 5.09 0.96 15.64
C LYS A 338 5.67 2.32 15.26
N ALA A 339 6.79 2.34 14.54
CA ALA A 339 7.38 3.55 13.96
C ALA A 339 6.67 4.00 12.65
N GLY A 340 5.63 3.30 12.21
CA GLY A 340 4.95 3.56 10.94
C GLY A 340 5.81 3.24 9.72
N ILE A 341 6.77 2.33 9.87
CA ILE A 341 7.66 1.82 8.83
C ILE A 341 7.22 0.40 8.48
N ASP A 342 7.21 0.08 7.19
CA ASP A 342 6.96 -1.27 6.77
C ASP A 342 8.23 -2.14 6.85
N PRO A 343 8.18 -3.28 7.56
CA PRO A 343 9.33 -4.15 7.71
C PRO A 343 9.72 -4.96 6.47
N ASN A 344 8.80 -5.11 5.52
CA ASN A 344 8.90 -5.99 4.37
C ASN A 344 9.26 -5.24 3.07
N VAL A 345 9.22 -3.89 3.05
CA VAL A 345 9.71 -3.07 1.94
C VAL A 345 11.22 -3.27 1.80
N PRO A 346 11.74 -3.59 0.60
CA PRO A 346 13.16 -3.64 0.36
C PRO A 346 13.81 -2.31 0.73
N LYS A 347 14.65 -2.35 1.76
CA LYS A 347 15.31 -1.16 2.27
C LYS A 347 16.25 -0.61 1.21
N THR A 348 16.17 0.71 0.97
CA THR A 348 17.01 1.37 -0.01
C THR A 348 18.43 1.50 0.53
N GLU A 349 19.40 0.93 -0.19
CA GLU A 349 20.80 1.06 0.16
C GLU A 349 21.29 2.49 -0.07
N ILE A 350 22.12 2.97 0.86
CA ILE A 350 22.87 4.21 0.70
C ILE A 350 24.36 3.92 0.74
N VAL A 351 25.12 4.61 -0.10
CA VAL A 351 26.59 4.53 -0.10
C VAL A 351 27.15 5.84 0.42
N ILE A 352 27.97 5.75 1.48
CA ILE A 352 28.59 6.90 2.12
C ILE A 352 29.97 6.49 2.67
N ASN A 353 30.99 7.32 2.44
CA ASN A 353 32.37 7.05 2.87
C ASN A 353 32.89 5.66 2.44
N GLY A 354 32.55 5.24 1.21
CA GLY A 354 32.92 3.93 0.67
C GLY A 354 32.24 2.73 1.32
N ARG A 355 31.16 2.94 2.09
CA ARG A 355 30.42 1.90 2.80
C ARG A 355 28.95 1.92 2.45
N THR A 356 28.38 0.73 2.25
CA THR A 356 26.94 0.53 2.10
C THR A 356 26.27 0.49 3.47
N ARG A 357 25.19 1.27 3.62
CA ARG A 357 24.30 1.26 4.78
C ARG A 357 22.88 1.04 4.31
N ILE A 358 22.08 0.41 5.16
CA ILE A 358 20.70 0.08 4.88
C ILE A 358 19.87 0.70 6.02
N PRO A 359 19.38 1.94 5.87
CA PRO A 359 18.44 2.52 6.83
C PRO A 359 17.09 1.82 6.77
N ASP A 360 16.34 1.85 7.87
CA ASP A 360 14.99 1.27 7.92
C ASP A 360 14.00 2.01 7.01
N ARG A 361 14.15 3.33 6.85
CA ARG A 361 13.42 4.11 5.85
C ARG A 361 14.24 5.29 5.33
N ILE A 362 14.16 5.56 4.04
CA ILE A 362 14.58 6.84 3.45
C ILE A 362 13.43 7.39 2.61
N ASP A 363 13.00 8.60 2.91
CA ASP A 363 11.89 9.27 2.23
C ASP A 363 12.43 10.52 1.50
N PRO A 364 12.51 10.49 0.16
CA PRO A 364 13.02 11.61 -0.63
C PRO A 364 12.07 12.81 -0.67
N ILE A 365 10.79 12.64 -0.36
CA ILE A 365 9.76 13.69 -0.38
C ILE A 365 9.85 14.50 0.92
N SER A 366 9.70 13.83 2.07
CA SER A 366 9.79 14.48 3.38
C SER A 366 11.23 14.81 3.80
N ARG A 367 12.22 14.34 3.03
CA ARG A 367 13.65 14.45 3.34
C ARG A 367 13.98 13.84 4.69
N GLU A 368 13.43 12.68 5.00
CA GLU A 368 13.71 11.94 6.24
C GLU A 368 14.53 10.68 5.98
N LEU A 369 15.53 10.44 6.82
CA LEU A 369 16.26 9.17 6.90
C LEU A 369 16.03 8.62 8.29
N THR A 370 15.35 7.48 8.40
CA THR A 370 14.89 6.91 9.67
C THR A 370 15.55 5.57 9.96
N GLU A 371 16.00 5.41 11.20
CA GLU A 371 16.47 4.15 11.78
C GLU A 371 15.68 3.86 13.06
N VAL A 372 15.27 2.61 13.27
CA VAL A 372 14.52 2.12 14.42
C VAL A 372 15.40 1.18 15.25
N LYS A 373 15.47 1.42 16.56
CA LYS A 373 16.23 0.58 17.49
C LYS A 373 15.38 0.18 18.69
N ASN A 374 14.94 -1.08 18.70
CA ASN A 374 14.34 -1.70 19.88
C ASN A 374 15.42 -2.42 20.73
N VAL A 375 16.21 -1.64 21.47
CA VAL A 375 17.31 -2.14 22.33
C VAL A 375 17.33 -1.45 23.69
N ASN A 376 17.99 -2.05 24.68
CA ASN A 376 18.11 -1.46 26.03
C ASN A 376 19.00 -0.20 26.04
N SER A 377 20.01 -0.15 25.18
CA SER A 377 20.93 1.00 25.08
C SER A 377 21.41 1.17 23.66
N VAL A 378 21.54 2.41 23.20
CA VAL A 378 22.15 2.73 21.89
C VAL A 378 23.22 3.81 22.04
N GLY A 379 24.36 3.55 21.40
CA GLY A 379 25.52 4.42 21.36
C GLY A 379 25.64 5.19 20.04
N LYS A 380 26.57 6.14 19.97
CA LYS A 380 27.00 6.75 18.70
C LYS A 380 27.83 5.73 17.90
N THR A 381 27.16 4.89 17.14
CA THR A 381 27.80 3.85 16.33
C THR A 381 28.29 4.41 14.99
N LYS A 382 29.26 3.71 14.38
CA LYS A 382 29.74 4.03 13.02
C LYS A 382 28.61 4.05 11.98
N GLN A 383 27.57 3.21 12.16
CA GLN A 383 26.38 3.20 11.31
C GLN A 383 25.59 4.51 11.44
N ILE A 384 25.30 4.96 12.67
CA ILE A 384 24.60 6.22 12.92
C ILE A 384 25.44 7.41 12.40
N GLU A 385 26.76 7.38 12.59
CA GLU A 385 27.65 8.41 12.05
C GLU A 385 27.61 8.49 10.52
N ASP A 386 27.63 7.33 9.84
CA ASP A 386 27.54 7.27 8.38
C ASP A 386 26.19 7.78 7.87
N MET A 387 25.09 7.41 8.54
CA MET A 387 23.75 7.89 8.19
C MET A 387 23.58 9.39 8.45
N LEU A 388 24.14 9.91 9.54
CA LEU A 388 24.19 11.36 9.84
C LEU A 388 24.99 12.11 8.77
N ALA A 389 26.14 11.58 8.36
CA ALA A 389 26.95 12.17 7.30
C ALA A 389 26.21 12.19 5.96
N TYR A 390 25.56 11.08 5.60
CA TYR A 390 24.72 11.01 4.39
C TYR A 390 23.58 12.03 4.45
N ALA A 391 22.87 12.09 5.58
CA ALA A 391 21.75 12.98 5.77
C ALA A 391 22.18 14.45 5.67
N SER A 392 23.26 14.82 6.36
CA SER A 392 23.83 16.17 6.30
C SER A 392 24.30 16.56 4.89
N GLN A 393 24.94 15.66 4.15
CA GLN A 393 25.43 15.96 2.79
C GLN A 393 24.32 16.12 1.77
N ARG A 394 23.16 15.48 1.99
CA ARG A 394 22.05 15.43 1.02
C ARG A 394 20.78 16.14 1.47
N GLY A 395 20.85 16.88 2.58
CA GLY A 395 19.74 17.65 3.12
C GLY A 395 18.59 16.82 3.68
N TYR A 396 18.88 15.63 4.23
CA TYR A 396 17.90 14.84 4.98
C TYR A 396 17.99 15.12 6.48
N THR A 397 16.87 14.96 7.17
CA THR A 397 16.81 14.88 8.63
C THR A 397 17.03 13.43 9.07
N MET A 398 18.14 13.18 9.76
CA MET A 398 18.36 11.88 10.40
C MET A 398 17.45 11.75 11.62
N THR A 399 16.58 10.74 11.61
CA THR A 399 15.66 10.39 12.69
C THR A 399 16.03 9.03 13.27
N LEU A 400 16.26 8.99 14.57
CA LEU A 400 16.43 7.74 15.31
C LEU A 400 15.19 7.51 16.19
N VAL A 401 14.46 6.44 15.91
CA VAL A 401 13.33 5.99 16.72
C VAL A 401 13.81 4.93 17.70
N VAL A 402 13.56 5.13 18.98
CA VAL A 402 13.96 4.21 20.06
C VAL A 402 12.81 3.91 21.00
N ASP A 403 12.95 2.83 21.78
CA ASP A 403 12.01 2.54 22.85
C ASP A 403 12.08 3.61 23.95
N THR A 404 10.97 3.88 24.64
CA THR A 404 10.94 4.80 25.80
C THR A 404 11.96 4.42 26.87
N ARG A 405 12.25 3.11 27.04
CA ARG A 405 13.24 2.59 27.98
C ARG A 405 14.70 2.65 27.49
N THR A 406 14.94 2.96 26.22
CA THR A 406 16.29 2.88 25.65
C THR A 406 17.20 3.96 26.24
N ALA A 407 18.31 3.54 26.86
CA ALA A 407 19.36 4.43 27.33
C ALA A 407 20.20 4.97 26.15
N ILE A 408 20.42 6.28 26.10
CA ILE A 408 21.19 6.95 25.05
C ILE A 408 22.56 7.33 25.61
N SER A 409 23.63 6.95 24.90
CA SER A 409 25.00 7.34 25.31
C SER A 409 25.20 8.86 25.28
N GLY A 410 26.07 9.40 26.12
CA GLY A 410 26.43 10.83 26.15
C GLY A 410 26.80 11.41 24.77
N PRO A 411 27.68 10.77 23.97
CA PRO A 411 28.01 11.23 22.62
C PRO A 411 26.81 11.29 21.67
N LEU A 412 25.86 10.36 21.79
CA LEU A 412 24.65 10.36 20.97
C LEU A 412 23.67 11.45 21.44
N GLN A 413 23.57 11.67 22.75
CA GLN A 413 22.76 12.75 23.32
C GLN A 413 23.26 14.13 22.89
N GLN A 414 24.57 14.32 22.72
CA GLN A 414 25.12 15.57 22.18
C GLN A 414 24.62 15.87 20.76
N LEU A 415 24.51 14.85 19.90
CA LEU A 415 23.98 15.01 18.53
C LEU A 415 22.49 15.40 18.54
N VAL A 416 21.72 14.88 19.51
CA VAL A 416 20.33 15.27 19.71
C VAL A 416 20.23 16.71 20.17
N ASN A 417 21.02 17.08 21.18
CA ASN A 417 21.04 18.43 21.75
C ASN A 417 21.49 19.48 20.72
N SER A 418 22.39 19.12 19.81
CA SER A 418 22.85 20.01 18.73
C SER A 418 21.90 20.05 17.53
N GLY A 419 20.78 19.34 17.56
CA GLY A 419 19.81 19.27 16.45
C GLY A 419 20.30 18.49 15.22
N GLN A 420 21.44 17.79 15.30
CA GLN A 420 21.97 16.98 14.20
C GLN A 420 21.23 15.65 14.05
N LEU A 421 20.65 15.16 15.15
CA LEU A 421 19.88 13.92 15.21
C LEU A 421 18.51 14.20 15.83
N ARG A 422 17.44 13.87 15.11
CA ARG A 422 16.08 13.89 15.69
C ARG A 422 15.85 12.56 16.42
N LEU A 423 15.65 12.61 17.74
CA LEU A 423 15.34 11.43 18.54
C LEU A 423 13.83 11.35 18.79
N ILE A 424 13.21 10.24 18.41
CA ILE A 424 11.82 9.93 18.75
C ILE A 424 11.81 8.77 19.74
N ARG A 425 11.11 8.94 20.86
CA ARG A 425 10.90 7.89 21.87
C ARG A 425 9.45 7.43 21.83
N MET A 426 9.23 6.13 21.69
CA MET A 426 7.89 5.53 21.69
C MET A 426 7.93 4.11 22.27
N ALA A 427 6.79 3.53 22.65
CA ALA A 427 6.74 2.20 23.26
C ALA A 427 6.91 1.12 22.18
N LEU A 428 8.14 0.67 21.91
CA LEU A 428 8.45 -0.34 20.89
C LEU A 428 8.30 -1.78 21.38
N ASN A 429 8.36 -2.03 22.69
CA ASN A 429 8.11 -3.33 23.30
C ASN A 429 6.64 -3.76 23.33
#